data_AF-A0A2P7YLT6-F1
#
_entry.id   AF-A0A2P7YLT6-F1
#
_cell.length_a   1.000
_cell.length_b   1.000
_cell.length_c   1.000
_cell.angle_alpha   90.00
_cell.angle_beta   90.00
_cell.angle_gamma   90.00
#
_symmetry.space_group_name_H-M   'P 1'
#
loop_
_entity.id
_entity.type
_entity.pdbx_description
1 polymer ?
#
loop_
_entity_poly.entity_id
_entity_poly.type
_entity_poly.pdbx_seq_one_letter_code
_entity_poly.pdbx_strand_id
1 'polypeptide(L)'
;MYPDPLKVVSRKITDSIVLSSSGFRRFGKINFGARMALFNYNGSIVVWLAMPYGDGVKKALELSAGGKEPQVSYVIVPDKEHTMAAKSFKQQFPALKIIAMEGVDLGLEAPIDHVITADVKGKILDKLALELIGITDPVIVDNFEFVYLPSHANKELVMYDKNLKSLFQADLLFNLRGDEENEQFSKEVGHEGSVFNGFSYPAKYMNPDSKVGRFFMNKAAGSSSGAEGLRNIYSWDFDRLVMCHGAVFETGGKEAFRKVFGGVLGK
;
A
#
# COMPACT_ATOMS: atom_id res chain seq x y z
N MET A 1 -8.21 6.99 -11.99
CA MET A 1 -9.62 6.61 -12.22
C MET A 1 -9.66 5.11 -12.37
N TYR A 2 -10.48 4.47 -11.54
CA TYR A 2 -10.80 3.05 -11.62
C TYR A 2 -11.67 2.78 -12.85
N PRO A 3 -11.68 1.55 -13.39
CA PRO A 3 -12.69 1.13 -14.35
C PRO A 3 -14.10 1.28 -13.74
N ASP A 4 -15.07 1.56 -14.59
CA ASP A 4 -16.48 1.61 -14.24
C ASP A 4 -17.25 0.65 -15.18
N PRO A 5 -17.84 -0.45 -14.67
CA PRO A 5 -17.83 -0.87 -13.26
C PRO A 5 -16.43 -1.28 -12.77
N LEU A 6 -16.20 -1.19 -11.45
CA LEU A 6 -14.94 -1.61 -10.83
C LEU A 6 -14.73 -3.11 -11.07
N LYS A 7 -13.56 -3.46 -11.63
CA LYS A 7 -13.14 -4.85 -11.87
C LYS A 7 -11.98 -5.19 -10.95
N VAL A 8 -12.15 -6.23 -10.15
CA VAL A 8 -11.17 -6.67 -9.15
C VAL A 8 -10.81 -8.13 -9.39
N VAL A 9 -9.51 -8.42 -9.40
CA VAL A 9 -8.97 -9.78 -9.27
C VAL A 9 -8.30 -9.92 -7.91
N SER A 10 -8.52 -11.03 -7.22
CA SER A 10 -7.96 -11.27 -5.89
C SER A 10 -7.24 -12.61 -5.83
N ARG A 11 -6.12 -12.65 -5.11
CA ARG A 11 -5.40 -13.90 -4.81
C ARG A 11 -4.87 -13.89 -3.39
N LYS A 12 -4.76 -15.08 -2.80
CA LYS A 12 -4.00 -15.29 -1.57
C LYS A 12 -2.51 -15.31 -1.89
N ILE A 13 -1.72 -14.61 -1.08
CA ILE A 13 -0.25 -14.68 -1.12
C ILE A 13 0.31 -15.43 0.09
N THR A 14 -0.48 -15.47 1.17
CA THR A 14 -0.31 -16.32 2.34
C THR A 14 -1.71 -16.69 2.86
N ASP A 15 -1.79 -17.51 3.90
CA ASP A 15 -3.08 -17.82 4.54
C ASP A 15 -3.73 -16.58 5.19
N SER A 16 -2.93 -15.62 5.62
CA SER A 16 -3.38 -14.39 6.28
C SER A 16 -3.51 -13.20 5.34
N ILE A 17 -2.96 -13.24 4.12
CA ILE A 17 -2.94 -12.08 3.21
C ILE A 17 -3.61 -12.39 1.86
N VAL A 18 -4.62 -11.59 1.55
CA VAL A 18 -5.22 -11.51 0.21
C VAL A 18 -4.82 -10.18 -0.43
N LEU A 19 -4.27 -10.25 -1.65
CA LEU A 19 -4.09 -9.08 -2.50
C LEU A 19 -5.23 -8.98 -3.48
N SER A 20 -5.74 -7.77 -3.66
CA SER A 20 -6.78 -7.46 -4.65
C SER A 20 -6.25 -6.37 -5.57
N SER A 21 -6.37 -6.58 -6.87
CA SER A 21 -5.82 -5.70 -7.90
C SER A 21 -6.90 -5.24 -8.86
N SER A 22 -6.77 -4.02 -9.35
CA SER A 22 -7.62 -3.43 -10.39
C SER A 22 -6.76 -2.62 -11.35
N GLY A 23 -7.26 -2.45 -12.58
CA GLY A 23 -6.77 -1.37 -13.44
C GLY A 23 -7.00 -0.01 -12.79
N PHE A 24 -6.12 0.95 -13.05
CA PHE A 24 -6.27 2.34 -12.63
C PHE A 24 -5.47 3.25 -13.56
N ARG A 25 -6.08 4.37 -13.95
CA ARG A 25 -5.45 5.40 -14.79
C ARG A 25 -5.22 6.71 -14.04
N ARG A 26 -3.97 7.14 -13.90
CA ARG A 26 -3.63 8.50 -13.43
C ARG A 26 -4.01 9.51 -14.51
N PHE A 27 -4.67 10.61 -14.09
CA PHE A 27 -5.25 11.64 -14.98
C PHE A 27 -6.17 11.08 -16.09
N GLY A 28 -6.72 9.88 -15.90
CA GLY A 28 -7.55 9.19 -16.90
C GLY A 28 -6.78 8.67 -18.13
N LYS A 29 -5.45 8.82 -18.18
CA LYS A 29 -4.64 8.53 -19.38
C LYS A 29 -3.51 7.54 -19.16
N ILE A 30 -2.86 7.59 -18.01
CA ILE A 30 -1.62 6.84 -17.76
C ILE A 30 -1.95 5.63 -16.90
N ASN A 31 -1.70 4.43 -17.41
CA ASN A 31 -1.93 3.17 -16.69
C ASN A 31 -0.92 3.04 -15.54
N PHE A 32 -1.43 2.95 -14.30
CA PHE A 32 -0.65 2.71 -13.08
C PHE A 32 -1.12 1.44 -12.35
N GLY A 33 -2.38 1.04 -12.54
CA GLY A 33 -2.96 -0.06 -11.77
C GLY A 33 -3.19 0.33 -10.31
N ALA A 34 -3.84 -0.50 -9.52
CA ALA A 34 -4.07 -0.25 -8.10
C ALA A 34 -4.13 -1.58 -7.34
N ARG A 35 -3.73 -1.55 -6.08
CA ARG A 35 -3.74 -2.73 -5.20
C ARG A 35 -4.22 -2.39 -3.80
N MET A 36 -5.08 -3.26 -3.29
CA MET A 36 -5.48 -3.34 -1.89
C MET A 36 -4.91 -4.62 -1.29
N ALA A 37 -4.47 -4.56 -0.03
CA ALA A 37 -4.10 -5.74 0.73
C ALA A 37 -5.07 -5.92 1.92
N LEU A 38 -5.49 -7.17 2.13
CA LEU A 38 -6.35 -7.58 3.24
C LEU A 38 -5.55 -8.53 4.12
N PHE A 39 -5.47 -8.21 5.41
CA PHE A 39 -4.79 -9.02 6.41
C PHE A 39 -5.83 -9.59 7.35
N ASN A 40 -5.93 -10.91 7.45
CA ASN A 40 -6.80 -11.58 8.42
C ASN A 40 -5.95 -12.17 9.54
N TYR A 41 -6.01 -11.52 10.70
CA TYR A 41 -5.37 -11.98 11.92
C TYR A 41 -6.45 -12.25 12.97
N ASN A 42 -6.53 -13.51 13.43
CA ASN A 42 -7.50 -13.96 14.43
C ASN A 42 -8.97 -13.65 14.06
N GLY A 43 -9.32 -13.67 12.77
CA GLY A 43 -10.67 -13.38 12.29
C GLY A 43 -10.98 -11.89 12.11
N SER A 44 -10.03 -11.01 12.42
CA SER A 44 -10.13 -9.57 12.25
C SER A 44 -9.38 -9.13 10.99
N ILE A 45 -10.07 -8.42 10.10
CA ILE A 45 -9.54 -7.97 8.81
C ILE A 45 -9.06 -6.52 8.91
N VAL A 46 -7.79 -6.30 8.59
CA VAL A 46 -7.19 -4.99 8.37
C VAL A 46 -7.03 -4.76 6.87
N VAL A 47 -7.48 -3.59 6.40
CA VAL A 47 -7.43 -3.20 4.99
C VAL A 47 -6.33 -2.15 4.80
N TRP A 48 -5.38 -2.45 3.94
CA TRP A 48 -4.35 -1.51 3.50
C TRP A 48 -4.65 -1.07 2.07
N LEU A 49 -4.61 0.24 1.79
CA LEU A 49 -4.90 0.80 0.46
C LEU A 49 -6.28 0.39 -0.07
N ALA A 50 -7.35 0.78 0.62
CA ALA A 50 -8.70 0.40 0.23
C ALA A 50 -9.01 0.77 -1.24
N MET A 51 -9.64 -0.16 -1.97
CA MET A 51 -10.32 0.13 -3.24
C MET A 51 -11.79 0.47 -3.00
N PRO A 52 -12.47 1.24 -3.87
CA PRO A 52 -13.88 1.56 -3.68
C PRO A 52 -14.72 0.30 -3.43
N TYR A 53 -15.56 0.35 -2.40
CA TYR A 53 -16.35 -0.81 -2.01
C TYR A 53 -17.34 -1.21 -3.13
N GLY A 54 -17.44 -2.50 -3.40
CA GLY A 54 -18.29 -3.07 -4.44
C GLY A 54 -18.14 -4.58 -4.49
N ASP A 55 -18.80 -5.25 -5.45
CA ASP A 55 -18.88 -6.72 -5.51
C ASP A 55 -17.51 -7.41 -5.53
N GLY A 56 -16.54 -6.85 -6.25
CA GLY A 56 -15.17 -7.38 -6.29
C GLY A 56 -14.47 -7.32 -4.94
N VAL A 57 -14.62 -6.21 -4.21
CA VAL A 57 -14.08 -6.02 -2.85
C VAL A 57 -14.80 -6.94 -1.85
N LYS A 58 -16.12 -7.10 -1.98
CA LYS A 58 -16.90 -8.02 -1.15
C LYS A 58 -16.40 -9.46 -1.28
N LYS A 59 -16.19 -9.94 -2.51
CA LYS A 59 -15.61 -11.28 -2.77
C LYS A 59 -14.20 -11.42 -2.20
N ALA A 60 -13.39 -10.36 -2.26
CA ALA A 60 -12.05 -10.36 -1.67
C ALA A 60 -12.10 -10.49 -0.14
N LEU A 61 -13.04 -9.80 0.51
CA LEU A 61 -13.27 -9.90 1.95
C LEU A 61 -13.76 -11.28 2.35
N GLU A 62 -14.69 -11.89 1.59
CA GLU A 62 -15.15 -13.27 1.81
C GLU A 62 -14.01 -14.29 1.66
N LEU A 63 -13.14 -14.12 0.65
CA LEU A 63 -11.94 -14.94 0.45
C LEU A 63 -10.98 -14.81 1.63
N SER A 64 -10.79 -13.58 2.14
CA SER A 64 -9.95 -13.29 3.31
C SER A 64 -10.53 -13.90 4.59
N ALA A 65 -11.85 -13.85 4.77
CA ALA A 65 -12.56 -14.38 5.93
C ALA A 65 -12.65 -15.92 5.96
N GLY A 66 -12.26 -16.60 4.87
CA GLY A 66 -12.25 -18.06 4.80
C GLY A 66 -13.66 -18.67 4.89
N GLY A 67 -14.66 -18.02 4.28
CA GLY A 67 -16.05 -18.47 4.28
C GLY A 67 -16.88 -18.07 5.51
N LYS A 68 -16.29 -17.32 6.45
CA LYS A 68 -17.03 -16.65 7.54
C LYS A 68 -17.48 -15.26 7.11
N GLU A 69 -18.37 -14.65 7.87
CA GLU A 69 -18.74 -13.25 7.69
C GLU A 69 -17.50 -12.35 7.90
N PRO A 70 -17.12 -11.51 6.92
CA PRO A 70 -15.95 -10.66 7.06
C PRO A 70 -16.11 -9.64 8.18
N GLN A 71 -15.12 -9.56 9.07
CA GLN A 71 -15.07 -8.58 10.15
C GLN A 71 -13.94 -7.58 9.88
N VAL A 72 -14.25 -6.42 9.32
CA VAL A 72 -13.25 -5.37 9.05
C VAL A 72 -13.12 -4.47 10.27
N SER A 73 -11.96 -4.48 10.90
CA SER A 73 -11.67 -3.68 12.10
C SER A 73 -10.92 -2.39 11.77
N TYR A 74 -10.09 -2.40 10.73
CA TYR A 74 -9.26 -1.25 10.36
C TYR A 74 -9.19 -1.01 8.86
N VAL A 75 -9.16 0.26 8.48
CA VAL A 75 -8.67 0.74 7.18
C VAL A 75 -7.46 1.64 7.43
N ILE A 76 -6.34 1.34 6.78
CA ILE A 76 -5.13 2.14 6.83
C ILE A 76 -4.96 2.87 5.50
N VAL A 77 -4.99 4.20 5.58
CA VAL A 77 -4.76 5.12 4.46
C VAL A 77 -3.29 5.55 4.52
N PRO A 78 -2.44 5.10 3.59
CA PRO A 78 -1.00 5.23 3.73
C PRO A 78 -0.40 6.47 3.06
N ASP A 79 -1.17 7.26 2.33
CA ASP A 79 -0.77 8.62 1.94
C ASP A 79 -1.98 9.51 1.62
N LYS A 80 -1.72 10.73 1.14
CA LYS A 80 -2.75 11.72 0.77
C LYS A 80 -3.52 11.44 -0.52
N GLU A 81 -3.04 10.56 -1.39
CA GLU A 81 -3.69 10.25 -2.67
C GLU A 81 -4.60 9.01 -2.56
N HIS A 82 -4.37 8.14 -1.58
CA HIS A 82 -5.09 6.87 -1.40
C HIS A 82 -6.30 6.96 -0.44
N THR A 83 -7.04 8.06 -0.51
CA THR A 83 -8.11 8.40 0.45
C THR A 83 -9.51 7.98 0.00
N MET A 84 -9.73 7.88 -1.31
CA MET A 84 -11.08 7.87 -1.90
C MET A 84 -12.00 6.72 -1.48
N ALA A 85 -11.44 5.59 -1.03
CA ALA A 85 -12.22 4.39 -0.71
C ALA A 85 -12.61 4.29 0.77
N ALA A 86 -11.95 5.02 1.66
CA ALA A 86 -12.15 4.89 3.11
C ALA A 86 -13.60 5.13 3.52
N LYS A 87 -14.25 6.13 2.90
CA LYS A 87 -15.67 6.44 3.11
C LYS A 87 -16.59 5.27 2.78
N SER A 88 -16.37 4.61 1.65
CA SER A 88 -17.21 3.46 1.25
C SER A 88 -17.07 2.28 2.20
N PHE A 89 -15.89 2.06 2.78
CA PHE A 89 -15.69 1.05 3.82
C PHE A 89 -16.39 1.43 5.13
N LYS A 90 -16.26 2.68 5.59
CA LYS A 90 -16.88 3.15 6.83
C LYS A 90 -18.41 3.04 6.80
N GLN A 91 -19.03 3.25 5.64
CA GLN A 91 -20.47 3.05 5.44
C GLN A 91 -20.89 1.57 5.61
N GLN A 92 -20.03 0.63 5.22
CA GLN A 92 -20.32 -0.81 5.28
C GLN A 92 -19.95 -1.43 6.64
N PHE A 93 -18.88 -0.94 7.27
CA PHE A 93 -18.44 -1.34 8.61
C PHE A 93 -18.33 -0.09 9.50
N PRO A 94 -19.45 0.41 10.07
CA PRO A 94 -19.46 1.65 10.86
C PRO A 94 -18.49 1.65 12.05
N ALA A 95 -18.24 0.47 12.62
CA ALA A 95 -17.34 0.28 13.76
C ALA A 95 -15.84 0.24 13.38
N LEU A 96 -15.49 0.14 12.10
CA LEU A 96 -14.09 0.10 11.68
C LEU A 96 -13.37 1.37 12.12
N LYS A 97 -12.10 1.26 12.49
CA LYS A 97 -11.25 2.42 12.78
C LYS A 97 -10.38 2.78 11.58
N ILE A 98 -10.05 4.05 11.41
CA ILE A 98 -9.20 4.54 10.33
C ILE A 98 -7.88 5.05 10.91
N ILE A 99 -6.78 4.53 10.38
CA ILE A 99 -5.43 5.07 10.60
C ILE A 99 -5.02 5.83 9.34
N ALA A 100 -4.60 7.07 9.49
CA ALA A 100 -4.05 7.88 8.40
C ALA A 100 -2.93 8.79 8.92
N MET A 101 -2.30 9.57 8.05
CA MET A 101 -1.31 10.58 8.45
C MET A 101 -1.87 12.00 8.41
N GLU A 102 -1.11 12.91 9.01
CA GLU A 102 -1.37 14.34 8.99
C GLU A 102 -1.62 14.91 7.57
N GLY A 103 -2.72 15.66 7.46
CA GLY A 103 -3.14 16.30 6.22
C GLY A 103 -3.92 15.39 5.26
N VAL A 104 -4.31 14.19 5.68
CA VAL A 104 -5.44 13.47 5.09
C VAL A 104 -6.73 14.03 5.67
N ASP A 105 -7.69 14.31 4.80
CA ASP A 105 -9.07 14.65 5.15
C ASP A 105 -10.01 13.70 4.40
N LEU A 106 -10.85 12.99 5.15
CA LEU A 106 -11.83 12.04 4.63
C LEU A 106 -13.28 12.53 4.82
N GLY A 107 -13.46 13.73 5.38
CA GLY A 107 -14.74 14.30 5.74
C GLY A 107 -15.40 13.65 6.96
N LEU A 108 -16.54 14.22 7.36
CA LEU A 108 -17.26 13.84 8.58
C LEU A 108 -17.87 12.42 8.54
N GLU A 109 -18.08 11.86 7.35
CA GLU A 109 -18.63 10.52 7.18
C GLU A 109 -17.58 9.41 7.38
N ALA A 110 -16.29 9.76 7.40
CA ALA A 110 -15.19 8.84 7.60
C ALA A 110 -14.12 9.45 8.52
N PRO A 111 -14.45 9.76 9.77
CA PRO A 111 -13.51 10.37 10.70
C PRO A 111 -12.29 9.47 10.89
N ILE A 112 -11.12 10.09 11.01
CA ILE A 112 -9.86 9.40 11.24
C ILE A 112 -9.71 9.18 12.75
N ASP A 113 -9.61 7.92 13.17
CA ASP A 113 -9.48 7.55 14.59
C ASP A 113 -8.05 7.75 15.11
N HIS A 114 -7.05 7.52 14.26
CA HIS A 114 -5.64 7.69 14.61
C HIS A 114 -4.88 8.43 13.51
N VAL A 115 -4.26 9.55 13.86
CA VAL A 115 -3.46 10.38 12.95
C VAL A 115 -1.98 10.26 13.28
N ILE A 116 -1.20 9.74 12.34
CA ILE A 116 0.27 9.70 12.44
C ILE A 116 0.84 11.07 12.00
N THR A 117 1.55 11.75 12.89
CA THR A 117 2.11 13.09 12.65
C THR A 117 3.61 13.07 12.40
N ALA A 118 4.19 14.20 11.99
CA ALA A 118 5.64 14.31 11.81
C ALA A 118 6.46 14.15 13.11
N ASP A 119 5.84 14.12 14.29
CA ASP A 119 6.51 13.95 15.59
C ASP A 119 7.20 12.58 15.75
N VAL A 120 6.79 11.61 14.92
CA VAL A 120 7.39 10.27 14.86
C VAL A 120 8.33 10.07 13.67
N LYS A 121 8.67 11.15 12.96
CA LYS A 121 9.63 11.10 11.85
C LYS A 121 10.93 10.42 12.29
N GLY A 122 11.44 9.53 11.45
CA GLY A 122 12.73 8.86 11.69
C GLY A 122 12.66 7.79 12.78
N LYS A 123 11.46 7.38 13.20
CA LYS A 123 11.26 6.28 14.17
C LYS A 123 10.58 5.09 13.51
N ILE A 124 10.88 3.90 14.03
CA ILE A 124 10.04 2.71 13.84
C ILE A 124 8.91 2.83 14.86
N LEU A 125 7.67 2.73 14.37
CA LEU A 125 6.48 2.60 15.19
C LEU A 125 6.27 1.11 15.50
N ASP A 126 6.97 0.63 16.50
CA ASP A 126 6.75 -0.69 17.08
C ASP A 126 5.54 -0.69 18.03
N LYS A 127 5.29 -1.81 18.70
CA LYS A 127 4.17 -1.96 19.65
C LYS A 127 4.14 -0.84 20.69
N LEU A 128 5.27 -0.57 21.36
CA LEU A 128 5.34 0.43 22.42
C LEU A 128 5.07 1.84 21.86
N ALA A 129 5.67 2.16 20.72
CA ALA A 129 5.47 3.46 20.08
C ALA A 129 4.03 3.68 19.61
N LEU A 130 3.37 2.63 19.09
CA LEU A 130 1.96 2.65 18.71
C LEU A 130 1.04 2.86 19.92
N GLU A 131 1.29 2.15 21.01
CA GLU A 131 0.52 2.28 22.26
C GLU A 131 0.62 3.71 22.83
N LEU A 132 1.82 4.32 22.78
CA LEU A 132 2.04 5.71 23.21
C LEU A 132 1.24 6.75 22.41
N ILE A 133 0.86 6.44 21.17
CA ILE A 133 0.01 7.30 20.33
C ILE A 133 -1.45 6.83 20.29
N GLY A 134 -1.83 5.93 21.22
CA GLY A 134 -3.21 5.50 21.43
C GLY A 134 -3.69 4.37 20.52
N ILE A 135 -2.80 3.74 19.74
CA ILE A 135 -3.11 2.54 18.96
C ILE A 135 -2.73 1.33 19.81
N THR A 136 -3.73 0.66 20.41
CA THR A 136 -3.51 -0.44 21.37
C THR A 136 -4.13 -1.76 20.95
N ASP A 137 -4.83 -1.79 19.81
CA ASP A 137 -5.51 -3.01 19.35
C ASP A 137 -4.50 -4.09 18.95
N PRO A 138 -4.58 -5.31 19.54
CA PRO A 138 -3.69 -6.42 19.23
C PRO A 138 -3.60 -6.75 17.74
N VAL A 139 -4.67 -6.57 16.96
CA VAL A 139 -4.64 -6.83 15.51
C VAL A 139 -3.60 -5.94 14.80
N ILE A 140 -3.35 -4.75 15.34
CA ILE A 140 -2.34 -3.82 14.82
C ILE A 140 -0.99 -4.03 15.51
N VAL A 141 -0.93 -3.85 16.84
CA VAL A 141 0.35 -3.72 17.56
C VAL A 141 1.16 -5.02 17.62
N ASP A 142 0.50 -6.17 17.58
CA ASP A 142 1.20 -7.46 17.62
C ASP A 142 1.71 -7.88 16.23
N ASN A 143 1.07 -7.44 15.14
CA ASN A 143 1.37 -7.91 13.79
C ASN A 143 2.21 -6.94 12.96
N PHE A 144 2.02 -5.63 13.15
CA PHE A 144 2.61 -4.61 12.26
C PHE A 144 3.57 -3.69 12.98
N GLU A 145 4.52 -3.18 12.21
CA GLU A 145 5.29 -1.98 12.53
C GLU A 145 5.16 -0.98 11.39
N PHE A 146 5.41 0.30 11.68
CA PHE A 146 5.29 1.34 10.67
C PHE A 146 6.48 2.28 10.67
N VAL A 147 6.75 2.89 9.52
CA VAL A 147 7.62 4.06 9.41
C VAL A 147 6.89 5.12 8.63
N TYR A 148 6.81 6.31 9.20
CA TYR A 148 6.22 7.46 8.55
C TYR A 148 7.29 8.34 7.88
N LEU A 149 7.07 8.64 6.60
CA LEU A 149 7.92 9.44 5.73
C LEU A 149 7.24 10.78 5.40
N PRO A 150 7.28 11.78 6.31
CA PRO A 150 6.68 13.08 6.05
C PRO A 150 7.38 13.88 4.94
N SER A 151 8.60 13.49 4.55
CA SER A 151 9.33 14.07 3.41
C SER A 151 8.87 13.54 2.06
N HIS A 152 8.13 12.42 2.02
CA HIS A 152 7.57 11.91 0.78
C HIS A 152 6.55 12.91 0.23
N ALA A 153 6.48 13.07 -1.08
CA ALA A 153 5.61 14.05 -1.75
C ALA A 153 4.14 13.90 -1.34
N ASN A 154 3.70 12.66 -1.11
CA ASN A 154 2.34 12.35 -0.65
C ASN A 154 2.21 12.19 0.87
N LYS A 155 3.29 12.35 1.64
CA LYS A 155 3.43 11.99 3.06
C LYS A 155 3.04 10.53 3.33
N GLU A 156 4.01 9.63 3.27
CA GLU A 156 3.72 8.21 3.16
C GLU A 156 3.99 7.43 4.44
N LEU A 157 3.05 6.56 4.81
CA LEU A 157 3.20 5.55 5.84
C LEU A 157 3.59 4.23 5.16
N VAL A 158 4.65 3.61 5.65
CA VAL A 158 5.10 2.28 5.21
C VAL A 158 4.85 1.30 6.34
N MET A 159 4.31 0.13 6.02
CA MET A 159 3.96 -0.91 6.98
C MET A 159 4.82 -2.15 6.77
N TYR A 160 5.26 -2.76 7.86
CA TYR A 160 5.96 -4.03 7.87
C TYR A 160 5.14 -5.06 8.64
N ASP A 161 4.82 -6.16 7.96
CA ASP A 161 4.24 -7.34 8.59
C ASP A 161 5.36 -8.22 9.15
N LYS A 162 5.47 -8.25 10.49
CA LYS A 162 6.54 -8.97 11.20
C LYS A 162 6.43 -10.48 11.05
N ASN A 163 5.20 -11.00 10.99
CA ASN A 163 4.94 -12.44 10.94
C ASN A 163 5.35 -13.02 9.59
N LEU A 164 5.15 -12.25 8.53
CA LEU A 164 5.33 -12.70 7.14
C LEU A 164 6.51 -12.03 6.44
N LYS A 165 7.31 -11.23 7.16
CA LYS A 165 8.50 -10.56 6.62
C LYS A 165 8.21 -9.84 5.30
N SER A 166 7.10 -9.11 5.28
CA SER A 166 6.55 -8.50 4.07
C SER A 166 6.38 -7.00 4.26
N LEU A 167 6.95 -6.22 3.34
CA LEU A 167 6.85 -4.77 3.33
C LEU A 167 5.67 -4.33 2.47
N PHE A 168 4.87 -3.40 2.98
CA PHE A 168 3.75 -2.78 2.29
C PHE A 168 3.93 -1.28 2.24
N GLN A 169 3.87 -0.72 1.02
CA GLN A 169 3.96 0.72 0.78
C GLN A 169 2.99 1.11 -0.35
N ALA A 170 2.78 2.41 -0.52
CA ALA A 170 1.88 2.95 -1.52
C ALA A 170 2.65 3.41 -2.75
N ASP A 171 3.22 4.61 -2.67
CA ASP A 171 3.82 5.36 -3.76
C ASP A 171 5.35 5.56 -3.63
N LEU A 172 5.96 4.97 -2.60
CA LEU A 172 7.38 5.07 -2.35
C LEU A 172 8.19 4.39 -3.46
N LEU A 173 7.75 3.20 -3.89
CA LEU A 173 8.38 2.43 -4.96
C LEU A 173 7.33 1.88 -5.92
N PHE A 174 7.63 1.92 -7.21
CA PHE A 174 6.80 1.31 -8.25
C PHE A 174 7.51 0.14 -8.91
N ASN A 175 6.74 -0.79 -9.45
CA ASN A 175 7.24 -1.86 -10.33
C ASN A 175 6.39 -1.95 -11.61
N LEU A 176 6.26 -0.82 -12.31
CA LEU A 176 5.51 -0.73 -13.55
C LEU A 176 6.37 -1.28 -14.68
N ARG A 177 6.23 -2.58 -14.95
CA ARG A 177 7.01 -3.32 -15.93
C ARG A 177 6.10 -3.97 -16.95
N GLY A 178 6.50 -3.92 -18.22
CA GLY A 178 5.75 -4.53 -19.33
C GLY A 178 6.22 -5.94 -19.68
N ASP A 179 7.29 -6.41 -19.03
CA ASP A 179 7.95 -7.70 -19.25
C ASP A 179 7.67 -8.72 -18.14
N GLU A 180 6.82 -8.37 -17.17
CA GLU A 180 6.41 -9.24 -16.07
C GLU A 180 4.88 -9.30 -16.00
N GLU A 181 4.35 -10.42 -15.48
CA GLU A 181 2.92 -10.53 -15.20
C GLU A 181 2.52 -9.57 -14.07
N ASN A 182 1.39 -8.90 -14.26
CA ASN A 182 0.84 -7.97 -13.29
C ASN A 182 -0.68 -8.07 -13.31
N GLU A 183 -1.26 -8.46 -12.18
CA GLU A 183 -2.69 -8.71 -12.03
C GLU A 183 -3.52 -7.44 -12.26
N GLN A 184 -2.91 -6.27 -12.00
CA GLN A 184 -3.50 -4.95 -12.23
C GLN A 184 -3.74 -4.62 -13.71
N PHE A 185 -3.13 -5.40 -14.60
CA PHE A 185 -3.29 -5.27 -16.04
C PHE A 185 -3.64 -6.61 -16.72
N SER A 186 -4.25 -7.52 -15.96
CA SER A 186 -4.77 -8.78 -16.48
C SER A 186 -6.04 -8.57 -17.32
N LYS A 187 -6.40 -9.60 -18.09
CA LYS A 187 -7.67 -9.63 -18.83
C LYS A 187 -8.90 -9.52 -17.92
N GLU A 188 -8.81 -10.08 -16.72
CA GLU A 188 -9.89 -10.09 -15.72
C GLU A 188 -10.26 -8.67 -15.26
N VAL A 189 -9.27 -7.78 -15.22
CA VAL A 189 -9.48 -6.36 -14.90
C VAL A 189 -9.69 -5.49 -16.15
N GLY A 190 -9.91 -6.11 -17.30
CA GLY A 190 -10.30 -5.44 -18.55
C GLY A 190 -9.14 -4.91 -19.39
N HIS A 191 -7.92 -5.38 -19.17
CA HIS A 191 -6.76 -5.03 -19.99
C HIS A 191 -6.45 -6.13 -21.01
N GLU A 192 -6.40 -5.76 -22.29
CA GLU A 192 -5.96 -6.63 -23.39
C GLU A 192 -4.79 -5.97 -24.14
N GLY A 193 -3.78 -6.76 -24.48
CA GLY A 193 -2.60 -6.29 -25.23
C GLY A 193 -1.57 -5.54 -24.38
N SER A 194 -0.74 -4.72 -25.04
CA SER A 194 0.36 -4.01 -24.39
C SER A 194 -0.15 -2.89 -23.49
N VAL A 195 0.18 -2.95 -22.20
CA VAL A 195 -0.27 -2.00 -21.16
C VAL A 195 0.37 -0.62 -21.31
N PHE A 196 1.67 -0.60 -21.63
CA PHE A 196 2.48 0.61 -21.66
C PHE A 196 2.70 1.09 -23.11
N ASN A 197 1.62 1.52 -23.74
CA ASN A 197 1.62 2.14 -25.07
C ASN A 197 1.13 3.61 -25.00
N GLY A 198 1.31 4.38 -26.07
CA GLY A 198 0.83 5.77 -26.16
C GLY A 198 1.28 6.64 -24.99
N PHE A 199 0.34 7.34 -24.35
CA PHE A 199 0.61 8.16 -23.15
C PHE A 199 1.08 7.34 -21.92
N SER A 200 0.84 6.03 -21.90
CA SER A 200 1.30 5.13 -20.83
C SER A 200 2.72 4.60 -21.06
N TYR A 201 3.30 4.79 -22.25
CA TYR A 201 4.64 4.28 -22.55
C TYR A 201 5.72 4.71 -21.55
N PRO A 202 5.77 5.97 -21.07
CA PRO A 202 6.78 6.38 -20.08
C PRO A 202 6.63 5.69 -18.72
N ALA A 203 5.42 5.26 -18.35
CA ALA A 203 5.15 4.67 -17.05
C ALA A 203 5.91 3.35 -16.83
N LYS A 204 6.23 2.62 -17.90
CA LYS A 204 7.03 1.38 -17.81
C LYS A 204 8.44 1.59 -17.24
N TYR A 205 8.92 2.83 -17.20
CA TYR A 205 10.23 3.17 -16.64
C TYR A 205 10.15 3.49 -15.14
N MET A 206 8.96 3.48 -14.53
CA MET A 206 8.79 3.60 -13.09
C MET A 206 8.93 2.23 -12.42
N ASN A 207 10.17 1.74 -12.40
CA ASN A 207 10.55 0.48 -11.77
C ASN A 207 11.99 0.57 -11.21
N PRO A 208 12.42 -0.37 -10.34
CA PRO A 208 13.73 -0.29 -9.67
C PRO A 208 14.95 -0.45 -10.59
N ASP A 209 14.81 -1.10 -11.74
CA ASP A 209 15.92 -1.30 -12.68
C ASP A 209 16.15 -0.09 -13.60
N SER A 210 15.15 0.78 -13.73
CA SER A 210 15.22 1.99 -14.52
C SER A 210 15.92 3.13 -13.77
N LYS A 211 16.99 3.70 -14.35
CA LYS A 211 17.66 4.89 -13.79
C LYS A 211 16.71 6.08 -13.66
N VAL A 212 15.82 6.27 -14.64
CA VAL A 212 14.85 7.37 -14.65
C VAL A 212 13.79 7.16 -13.57
N GLY A 213 13.28 5.94 -13.43
CA GLY A 213 12.32 5.58 -12.37
C GLY A 213 12.92 5.81 -10.99
N ARG A 214 14.14 5.33 -10.78
CA ARG A 214 14.88 5.56 -9.53
C ARG A 214 15.05 7.03 -9.20
N PHE A 215 15.39 7.86 -10.19
CA PHE A 215 15.50 9.31 -9.98
C PHE A 215 14.17 9.91 -9.48
N PHE A 216 13.04 9.60 -10.12
CA PHE A 216 11.74 10.11 -9.73
C PHE A 216 11.28 9.58 -8.37
N MET A 217 11.46 8.29 -8.08
CA MET A 217 11.14 7.71 -6.77
C MET A 217 12.00 8.30 -5.65
N ASN A 218 13.30 8.51 -5.88
CA ASN A 218 14.16 9.18 -4.89
C ASN A 218 13.72 10.62 -4.62
N LYS A 219 13.34 11.34 -5.68
CA LYS A 219 12.86 12.71 -5.59
C LYS A 219 11.52 12.78 -4.85
N ALA A 220 10.57 11.91 -5.19
CA ALA A 220 9.27 11.81 -4.53
C ALA A 220 9.42 11.49 -3.05
N ALA A 221 10.32 10.56 -2.68
CA ALA A 221 10.61 10.23 -1.28
C ALA A 221 11.30 11.34 -0.48
N GLY A 222 11.85 12.36 -1.15
CA GLY A 222 12.73 13.33 -0.49
C GLY A 222 13.91 12.60 0.16
N SER A 223 14.53 11.66 -0.55
CA SER A 223 15.42 10.63 0.04
C SER A 223 16.54 11.18 0.92
N SER A 224 17.06 12.37 0.61
CA SER A 224 18.06 13.04 1.45
C SER A 224 17.50 13.50 2.80
N SER A 225 16.31 14.11 2.83
CA SER A 225 15.67 14.62 4.05
C SER A 225 14.90 13.54 4.84
N GLY A 226 14.56 12.43 4.17
CA GLY A 226 13.92 11.24 4.72
C GLY A 226 14.86 10.05 4.93
N ALA A 227 16.18 10.24 4.83
CA ALA A 227 17.18 9.17 4.83
C ALA A 227 17.08 8.22 6.04
N GLU A 228 16.82 8.78 7.23
CA GLU A 228 16.66 8.00 8.46
C GLU A 228 15.45 7.06 8.40
N GLY A 229 14.29 7.55 7.93
CA GLY A 229 13.11 6.71 7.74
C GLY A 229 13.35 5.60 6.71
N LEU A 230 14.04 5.91 5.60
CA LEU A 230 14.42 4.91 4.60
C LEU A 230 15.38 3.86 5.15
N ARG A 231 16.31 4.24 6.03
CA ARG A 231 17.20 3.30 6.74
C ARG A 231 16.44 2.43 7.72
N ASN A 232 15.48 2.98 8.46
CA ASN A 232 14.61 2.21 9.35
C ASN A 232 13.76 1.21 8.57
N ILE A 233 13.19 1.60 7.44
CA ILE A 233 12.48 0.66 6.57
C ILE A 233 13.42 -0.46 6.12
N TYR A 234 14.63 -0.11 5.67
CA TYR A 234 15.60 -1.08 5.19
C TYR A 234 16.21 -1.96 6.29
N SER A 235 16.14 -1.56 7.56
CA SER A 235 16.65 -2.36 8.68
C SER A 235 15.75 -3.55 8.99
N TRP A 236 14.45 -3.49 8.65
CA TRP A 236 13.55 -4.63 8.72
C TRP A 236 14.02 -5.80 7.85
N ASP A 237 13.69 -7.01 8.29
CA ASP A 237 14.05 -8.27 7.62
C ASP A 237 12.94 -8.72 6.66
N PHE A 238 12.57 -7.87 5.70
CA PHE A 238 11.58 -8.22 4.67
C PHE A 238 12.21 -8.89 3.46
N ASP A 239 11.48 -9.84 2.86
CA ASP A 239 11.84 -10.41 1.55
C ASP A 239 10.79 -10.04 0.48
N ARG A 240 9.51 -10.08 0.85
CA ARG A 240 8.43 -9.62 -0.02
C ARG A 240 8.29 -8.10 0.06
N LEU A 241 8.04 -7.45 -1.08
CA LEU A 241 7.69 -6.04 -1.16
C LEU A 241 6.42 -5.87 -2.01
N VAL A 242 5.38 -5.31 -1.40
CA VAL A 242 4.07 -5.05 -2.00
C VAL A 242 3.85 -3.54 -2.09
N MET A 243 3.43 -3.09 -3.27
CA MET A 243 3.25 -1.69 -3.62
C MET A 243 1.85 -1.46 -4.19
N CYS A 244 1.39 -0.21 -4.25
CA CYS A 244 0.12 0.10 -4.90
C CYS A 244 0.19 -0.14 -6.41
N HIS A 245 1.29 0.26 -7.05
CA HIS A 245 1.41 0.33 -8.51
C HIS A 245 2.51 -0.59 -9.06
N GLY A 246 2.11 -1.62 -9.81
CA GLY A 246 3.06 -2.56 -10.45
C GLY A 246 3.01 -3.98 -9.91
N ALA A 247 3.88 -4.85 -10.43
CA ALA A 247 3.98 -6.24 -10.02
C ALA A 247 4.60 -6.39 -8.62
N VAL A 248 4.16 -7.39 -7.85
CA VAL A 248 4.67 -7.67 -6.50
C VAL A 248 6.06 -8.30 -6.59
N PHE A 249 6.99 -7.86 -5.73
CA PHE A 249 8.22 -8.62 -5.48
C PHE A 249 7.90 -9.69 -4.44
N GLU A 250 7.59 -10.91 -4.89
CA GLU A 250 7.33 -12.03 -3.97
C GLU A 250 8.57 -12.39 -3.14
N THR A 251 9.75 -12.18 -3.72
CA THR A 251 11.08 -12.32 -3.10
C THR A 251 12.00 -11.22 -3.63
N GLY A 252 13.11 -10.93 -2.95
CA GLY A 252 14.12 -9.97 -3.40
C GLY A 252 13.72 -8.50 -3.21
N GLY A 253 12.70 -8.24 -2.39
CA GLY A 253 12.18 -6.91 -2.09
C GLY A 253 13.25 -5.98 -1.52
N LYS A 254 14.15 -6.47 -0.65
CA LYS A 254 15.27 -5.67 -0.13
C LYS A 254 16.22 -5.21 -1.22
N GLU A 255 16.52 -6.07 -2.20
CA GLU A 255 17.37 -5.69 -3.32
C GLU A 255 16.68 -4.65 -4.20
N ALA A 256 15.39 -4.80 -4.48
CA ALA A 256 14.60 -3.78 -5.18
C ALA A 256 14.63 -2.43 -4.45
N PHE A 257 14.40 -2.43 -3.13
CA PHE A 257 14.46 -1.23 -2.29
C PHE A 257 15.86 -0.59 -2.31
N ARG A 258 16.92 -1.41 -2.18
CA ARG A 258 18.31 -0.95 -2.24
C ARG A 258 18.68 -0.37 -3.60
N LYS A 259 18.21 -0.96 -4.72
CA LYS A 259 18.45 -0.42 -6.07
C LYS A 259 17.94 1.01 -6.19
N VAL A 260 16.78 1.30 -5.61
CA VAL A 260 16.18 2.64 -5.61
C VAL A 260 16.92 3.56 -4.64
N PHE A 261 16.97 3.23 -3.34
CA PHE A 261 17.39 4.17 -2.30
C PHE A 261 18.84 4.02 -1.84
N GLY A 262 19.64 3.16 -2.47
CA GLY A 262 20.99 2.79 -2.02
C GLY A 262 21.94 3.96 -1.74
N GLY A 263 21.72 5.12 -2.37
CA GLY A 263 22.50 6.34 -2.13
C GLY A 263 22.37 6.93 -0.72
N VAL A 264 21.34 6.58 0.05
CA VAL A 264 21.09 7.06 1.42
C VAL A 264 21.07 5.95 2.49
N LEU A 265 21.08 4.68 2.07
CA LEU A 265 21.03 3.52 2.97
C LEU A 265 22.38 3.19 3.61
N GLY A 266 23.50 3.49 2.94
CA GLY A 266 24.86 3.21 3.42
C GLY A 266 25.56 4.37 4.11
N LYS A 267 24.84 5.45 4.43
CA LYS A 267 25.34 6.63 5.15
C LYS A 267 24.74 6.66 6.54
#